data_AF-A0A7K2WSQ5-F1
#
_entry.id   AF-A0A7K2WSQ5-F1
#
_cell.length_a   1.000
_cell.length_b   1.000
_cell.length_c   1.000
_cell.angle_alpha   90.00
_cell.angle_beta   90.00
_cell.angle_gamma   90.00
#
_symmetry.space_group_name_H-M   'P 1'
#
loop_
_entity.id
_entity.type
_entity.pdbx_description
1 polymer ?
#
loop_
_entity_poly.entity_id
_entity_poly.type
_entity_poly.pdbx_seq_one_letter_code
_entity_poly.pdbx_strand_id
1 'polypeptide(L)'
;DCAGDAVLHRRLIDVLVEPTRHAATVAVRRAVDRGDLLPDVDPVLLVDLLASTVYQRALFGDAPVDRGTAGPLVDLLLRGVAVDFERLVRISRRTDRTVEAGAEEGAQAGHGH
;
A
#
# COMPACT_ATOMS: atom_id res chain seq x y z
N ASP A 1 1.70 21.85 -11.77
CA ASP A 1 0.68 21.06 -12.47
C ASP A 1 1.37 20.25 -13.56
N CYS A 2 1.45 18.93 -13.39
CA CYS A 2 2.11 18.04 -14.36
C CYS A 2 1.17 17.65 -15.50
N ALA A 3 -0.15 17.88 -15.37
CA ALA A 3 -1.14 17.45 -16.35
C ALA A 3 -1.06 18.26 -17.66
N GLY A 4 -0.60 19.52 -17.58
CA GLY A 4 -0.42 20.39 -18.74
C GLY A 4 0.85 20.13 -19.56
N ASP A 5 1.80 19.34 -19.06
CA ASP A 5 3.06 19.02 -19.73
C ASP A 5 3.20 17.51 -19.91
N ALA A 6 3.06 17.03 -21.15
CA ALA A 6 3.08 15.62 -21.48
C ALA A 6 4.40 14.91 -21.10
N VAL A 7 5.52 15.62 -21.14
CA VAL A 7 6.84 15.06 -20.79
C VAL A 7 6.95 14.91 -19.28
N LEU A 8 6.53 15.94 -18.53
CA LEU A 8 6.52 15.89 -17.08
C LEU A 8 5.51 14.87 -16.54
N HIS A 9 4.33 14.79 -17.16
CA HIS A 9 3.32 13.76 -16.87
C HIS A 9 3.90 12.36 -17.08
N ARG A 10 4.51 12.09 -18.24
CA ARG A 10 5.13 10.79 -18.53
C ARG A 10 6.17 10.43 -17.47
N ARG A 11 7.05 11.37 -17.14
CA ARG A 11 8.11 11.16 -16.15
C ARG A 11 7.55 10.89 -14.75
N LEU A 12 6.49 11.60 -14.34
CA LEU A 12 5.79 11.34 -13.08
C LEU A 12 5.24 9.91 -13.04
N ILE A 13 4.56 9.48 -14.11
CA ILE A 13 3.98 8.14 -14.20
C ILE A 13 5.08 7.08 -14.13
N ASP A 14 6.09 7.19 -14.99
CA ASP A 14 7.10 6.15 -15.16
C ASP A 14 8.04 6.02 -13.95
N VAL A 15 8.35 7.13 -13.27
CA VAL A 15 9.34 7.14 -12.17
C VAL A 15 8.69 6.91 -10.80
N LEU A 16 7.47 7.41 -10.58
CA LEU A 16 6.85 7.41 -9.26
C LEU A 16 5.61 6.53 -9.18
N VAL A 17 4.69 6.65 -10.15
CA VAL A 17 3.38 5.97 -10.06
C VAL A 17 3.49 4.49 -10.41
N GLU A 18 4.06 4.14 -11.56
CA GLU A 18 4.14 2.74 -11.99
C GLU A 18 4.99 1.86 -11.07
N PRO A 19 6.17 2.30 -10.57
CA PRO A 19 6.96 1.46 -9.68
C PRO A 19 6.24 1.16 -8.35
N THR A 20 5.58 2.16 -7.76
CA THR A 20 4.84 1.98 -6.50
C THR A 20 3.59 1.12 -6.71
N ARG A 21 2.85 1.35 -7.80
CA ARG A 21 1.71 0.54 -8.20
C ARG A 21 2.11 -0.92 -8.43
N HIS A 22 3.18 -1.16 -9.18
CA HIS A 22 3.70 -2.51 -9.45
C HIS A 22 4.07 -3.23 -8.16
N ALA A 23 4.79 -2.57 -7.25
CA ALA A 23 5.17 -3.15 -5.97
C ALA A 23 3.93 -3.57 -5.14
N ALA A 24 2.91 -2.71 -5.09
CA ALA A 24 1.64 -3.03 -4.42
C ALA A 24 0.92 -4.21 -5.09
N THR A 25 0.84 -4.24 -6.42
CA THR A 25 0.22 -5.35 -7.17
C THR A 25 0.94 -6.67 -6.90
N VAL A 26 2.27 -6.68 -6.85
CA VAL A 26 3.06 -7.87 -6.50
C VAL A 26 2.76 -8.34 -5.08
N ALA A 27 2.62 -7.41 -4.12
CA ALA A 27 2.27 -7.75 -2.74
C ALA A 27 0.89 -8.41 -2.66
N VAL A 28 -0.11 -7.89 -3.37
CA VAL A 28 -1.47 -8.47 -3.44
C VAL A 28 -1.44 -9.84 -4.09
N ARG A 29 -0.72 -10.03 -5.21
CA ARG A 29 -0.53 -11.34 -5.85
C ARG A 29 0.02 -12.38 -4.88
N ARG A 30 1.08 -12.04 -4.16
CA ARG A 30 1.65 -12.94 -3.15
C ARG A 30 0.64 -13.29 -2.05
N ALA A 31 -0.28 -12.41 -1.70
CA ALA A 31 -1.32 -12.69 -0.71
C ALA A 31 -2.39 -13.64 -1.26
N VAL A 32 -2.76 -13.50 -2.54
CA VAL A 32 -3.61 -14.48 -3.25
C VAL A 32 -2.92 -15.85 -3.31
N ASP A 33 -1.65 -15.90 -3.73
CA ASP A 33 -0.88 -17.15 -3.86
C ASP A 33 -0.75 -17.91 -2.53
N ARG A 34 -0.70 -17.18 -1.39
CA ARG A 34 -0.68 -17.77 -0.04
C ARG A 34 -2.05 -18.22 0.45
N GLY A 35 -3.14 -17.87 -0.26
CA GLY A 35 -4.52 -18.10 0.17
C GLY A 35 -5.00 -17.15 1.27
N ASP A 36 -4.34 -16.00 1.46
CA ASP A 36 -4.78 -14.97 2.39
C ASP A 36 -5.94 -14.14 1.80
N LEU A 37 -5.99 -14.02 0.47
CA LEU A 37 -7.06 -13.35 -0.30
C LEU A 37 -7.80 -14.36 -1.18
N LEU A 38 -9.03 -14.01 -1.59
CA LEU A 38 -9.84 -14.85 -2.47
C LEU A 38 -9.12 -15.09 -3.82
N PRO A 39 -9.28 -16.29 -4.42
CA PRO A 39 -8.55 -16.69 -5.63
C PRO A 39 -8.95 -15.92 -6.90
N ASP A 40 -10.13 -15.29 -6.90
CA ASP A 40 -10.69 -14.52 -8.02
C ASP A 40 -10.43 -13.01 -7.90
N VAL A 41 -9.70 -12.57 -6.88
CA VAL A 41 -9.30 -11.17 -6.72
C VAL A 41 -8.39 -10.75 -7.86
N ASP A 42 -8.79 -9.70 -8.57
CA ASP A 42 -7.90 -9.00 -9.50
C ASP A 42 -6.94 -8.09 -8.70
N PRO A 43 -5.63 -8.40 -8.66
CA PRO A 43 -4.66 -7.64 -7.88
C PRO A 43 -4.44 -6.23 -8.41
N VAL A 44 -4.66 -6.02 -9.70
CA VAL A 44 -4.50 -4.72 -10.35
C VAL A 44 -5.67 -3.83 -9.96
N LEU A 45 -6.89 -4.35 -10.07
CA LEU A 45 -8.11 -3.63 -9.70
C LEU A 45 -8.11 -3.22 -8.22
N LEU A 46 -7.70 -4.12 -7.31
CA LEU A 46 -7.66 -3.81 -5.88
C LEU A 46 -6.70 -2.63 -5.57
N VAL A 47 -5.54 -2.60 -6.22
CA VAL A 47 -4.56 -1.50 -6.08
C VAL A 47 -5.09 -0.22 -6.69
N ASP A 48 -5.77 -0.29 -7.84
CA ASP A 48 -6.36 0.87 -8.50
C ASP A 48 -7.48 1.49 -7.67
N LEU A 49 -8.29 0.69 -6.96
CA LEU A 49 -9.31 1.19 -6.04
C LEU A 49 -8.70 1.93 -4.84
N LEU A 50 -7.61 1.39 -4.27
CA LEU A 50 -6.83 2.06 -3.22
C LEU A 50 -6.28 3.41 -3.71
N ALA A 51 -5.59 3.38 -4.86
CA ALA A 51 -4.99 4.57 -5.46
C ALA A 51 -6.03 5.63 -5.81
N SER A 52 -7.19 5.22 -6.34
CA SER A 52 -8.28 6.13 -6.71
C SER A 52 -8.75 6.95 -5.52
N THR A 53 -8.85 6.37 -4.33
CA THR A 53 -9.29 7.11 -3.13
C THR A 53 -8.24 8.13 -2.68
N VAL A 54 -6.96 7.77 -2.78
CA VAL A 54 -5.84 8.70 -2.51
C VAL A 54 -5.87 9.87 -3.49
N TYR A 55 -6.01 9.59 -4.79
CA TYR A 55 -6.07 10.63 -5.82
C TYR A 55 -7.34 11.49 -5.71
N GLN A 56 -8.50 10.90 -5.43
CA GLN A 56 -9.76 11.61 -5.20
C GLN A 56 -9.62 12.65 -4.08
N ARG A 57 -9.01 12.25 -2.95
CA ARG A 57 -8.78 13.15 -1.80
C ARG A 57 -7.75 14.23 -2.08
N ALA A 58 -6.73 13.92 -2.89
CA ALA A 58 -5.74 14.91 -3.32
C ALA A 58 -6.33 15.95 -4.29
N LEU A 59 -7.26 15.53 -5.17
CA LEU A 59 -7.81 16.38 -6.23
C LEU A 59 -8.97 17.28 -5.77
N PHE A 60 -9.85 16.80 -4.89
CA PHE A 60 -11.07 17.51 -4.48
C PHE A 60 -11.03 17.99 -3.02
N GLY A 61 -9.85 18.00 -2.40
CA GLY A 61 -9.67 17.80 -0.97
C GLY A 61 -10.19 18.86 -0.02
N ASP A 62 -10.80 18.37 1.07
CA ASP A 62 -10.81 18.99 2.40
C ASP A 62 -10.23 18.05 3.49
N ALA A 63 -9.68 16.88 3.13
CA ALA A 63 -9.24 15.90 4.13
C ALA A 63 -7.92 15.18 3.77
N PRO A 64 -6.89 15.23 4.64
CA PRO A 64 -5.58 14.64 4.39
C PRO A 64 -5.64 13.12 4.24
N VAL A 65 -4.68 12.56 3.49
CA VAL A 65 -4.36 11.13 3.52
C VAL A 65 -3.24 10.96 4.54
N ASP A 66 -3.62 10.50 5.72
CA ASP A 66 -2.72 10.24 6.85
C ASP A 66 -2.88 8.79 7.33
N ARG A 67 -2.06 8.40 8.31
CA ARG A 67 -2.16 7.05 8.89
C ARG A 67 -3.55 6.75 9.49
N GLY A 68 -4.26 7.78 9.96
CA GLY A 68 -5.59 7.63 10.56
C GLY A 68 -6.68 7.31 9.55
N THR A 69 -6.50 7.70 8.29
CA THR A 69 -7.46 7.47 7.20
C THR A 69 -7.06 6.33 6.27
N ALA A 70 -5.76 6.06 6.11
CA ALA A 70 -5.26 4.97 5.27
C ALA A 70 -5.62 3.58 5.84
N GLY A 71 -5.47 3.38 7.15
CA GLY A 71 -5.78 2.10 7.81
C GLY A 71 -7.23 1.65 7.61
N PRO A 72 -8.23 2.47 8.00
CA PRO A 72 -9.64 2.12 7.81
C PRO A 72 -10.04 1.87 6.34
N LEU A 73 -9.43 2.58 5.39
CA LEU A 73 -9.68 2.36 3.96
C LEU A 73 -9.15 0.99 3.50
N VAL A 74 -7.93 0.65 3.90
CA VAL A 74 -7.34 -0.66 3.60
C VAL A 74 -8.16 -1.77 4.25
N ASP A 75 -8.54 -1.62 5.52
CA ASP A 75 -9.39 -2.57 6.23
C ASP A 75 -10.74 -2.76 5.53
N LEU A 76 -11.38 -1.69 5.06
CA LEU A 76 -12.65 -1.74 4.35
C LEU A 76 -12.53 -2.58 3.07
N LEU A 77 -11.50 -2.31 2.26
CA LEU A 77 -11.29 -3.03 1.00
C LEU A 77 -10.90 -4.48 1.25
N LEU A 78 -9.98 -4.74 2.20
CA LEU A 78 -9.54 -6.09 2.53
C LEU A 78 -10.66 -6.96 3.13
N ARG A 79 -11.61 -6.40 3.88
CA ARG A 79 -12.79 -7.15 4.34
C ARG A 79 -13.62 -7.74 3.19
N GLY A 80 -13.61 -7.09 2.02
CA GLY A 80 -14.33 -7.57 0.84
C GLY A 80 -13.62 -8.69 0.10
N VAL A 81 -12.31 -8.87 0.30
CA VAL A 81 -11.47 -9.77 -0.52
C VAL A 81 -10.63 -10.77 0.29
N ALA A 82 -10.62 -10.68 1.61
CA ALA A 82 -9.87 -11.57 2.48
C ALA A 82 -10.61 -12.90 2.70
N VAL A 83 -9.86 -14.00 2.75
CA VAL A 83 -10.39 -15.32 3.14
C VAL A 83 -10.69 -15.35 4.64
N ASP A 84 -9.78 -14.80 5.45
CA ASP A 84 -9.93 -14.61 6.90
C ASP A 84 -9.28 -13.27 7.27
N PHE A 85 -10.12 -12.23 7.37
CA PHE A 85 -9.67 -10.87 7.65
C PHE A 85 -8.97 -10.74 9.00
N GLU A 86 -9.48 -11.39 10.05
CA GLU A 86 -8.92 -11.30 11.40
C GLU A 86 -7.53 -11.94 11.49
N ARG A 87 -7.35 -13.08 10.80
CA ARG A 87 -6.02 -13.70 10.64
C ARG A 87 -5.07 -12.80 9.87
N LEU A 88 -5.52 -12.18 8.78
CA LEU A 88 -4.71 -11.29 7.95
C LEU A 88 -4.20 -10.07 8.74
N VAL A 89 -5.07 -9.42 9.51
CA VAL A 89 -4.69 -8.31 10.41
C VAL A 89 -3.66 -8.75 11.44
N ARG A 90 -3.82 -9.95 12.01
CA ARG A 90 -2.86 -10.49 12.99
C ARG A 90 -1.48 -10.74 12.39
N ILE A 91 -1.40 -11.20 11.15
CA ILE A 91 -0.13 -11.41 10.43
C ILE A 91 0.55 -10.07 10.18
N SER A 92 -0.17 -9.09 9.63
CA SER A 92 0.35 -7.75 9.35
C SER A 92 0.97 -7.10 10.60
N ARG A 93 0.24 -7.11 11.73
CA ARG A 93 0.73 -6.56 13.01
C ARG A 93 1.93 -7.28 13.61
N ARG A 94 2.23 -8.51 13.20
CA ARG A 94 3.47 -9.20 13.60
C ARG A 94 4.63 -8.72 12.74
N THR A 95 4.41 -8.57 11.43
CA THR A 95 5.41 -8.09 10.48
C THR A 95 5.87 -6.67 10.82
N ASP A 96 4.95 -5.75 11.14
CA ASP A 96 5.31 -4.38 11.54
C ASP A 96 6.24 -4.36 12.77
N ARG A 97 5.91 -5.15 13.80
CA ARG A 97 6.74 -5.28 15.01
C ARG A 97 8.11 -5.88 14.74
N THR A 98 8.25 -6.74 13.73
CA THR A 98 9.55 -7.31 13.35
C THR A 98 10.41 -6.29 12.60
N VAL A 99 9.77 -5.45 11.76
CA VAL A 99 10.45 -4.34 11.06
C VAL A 99 10.93 -3.29 12.06
N GLU A 100 10.11 -2.94 13.05
CA GLU A 100 10.47 -1.98 14.11
C GLU A 100 11.64 -2.48 14.97
N ALA A 101 11.61 -3.74 15.42
CA ALA A 101 12.70 -4.32 16.22
C ALA A 101 14.03 -4.37 15.45
N GLY A 102 14.01 -4.69 14.15
CA GLY A 102 15.22 -4.70 13.32
C GLY A 102 15.78 -3.30 13.04
N ALA A 103 14.93 -2.25 13.04
CA ALA A 103 15.37 -0.87 12.89
C ALA A 103 16.07 -0.33 14.16
N GLU A 104 15.62 -0.74 15.35
CA GLU A 104 16.24 -0.37 16.62
C GLU A 104 17.62 -1.02 16.81
N GLU A 105 17.78 -2.29 16.45
CA GLU A 105 19.07 -3.00 16.50
C GLU A 105 20.10 -2.40 15.51
N GLY A 106 19.67 -2.02 14.31
CA GLY A 106 20.53 -1.35 13.32
C GLY A 106 20.97 0.05 13.74
N ALA A 107 20.12 0.79 14.46
CA ALA A 107 20.46 2.11 14.99
C ALA A 107 21.48 2.05 16.15
N GLN A 108 21.41 1.01 17.00
CA GLN A 108 22.38 0.80 18.08
C GLN A 108 23.76 0.33 17.60
N ALA A 109 23.83 -0.39 16.48
CA ALA A 109 25.11 -0.81 15.87
C ALA A 109 25.87 0.32 15.16
N GLY A 110 25.20 1.44 14.82
CA GLY A 110 25.77 2.55 14.06
C GLY A 110 26.40 3.69 14.86
N HIS A 111 26.39 3.63 16.20
CA HIS A 111 26.86 4.72 17.08
C HIS A 111 28.23 4.48 17.75
N GLY A 112 29.00 3.50 17.26
CA GLY A 112 30.34 3.22 17.74
C GLY A 112 31.35 3.14 16.60
N HIS A 113 31.83 4.30 16.12
CA HIS A 113 33.11 4.45 15.40
C HIS A 113 33.66 5.87 15.63
#